data_AF-T2M8I4-F1
#
_entry.id   AF-T2M8I4-F1
#
_cell.length_a   1.000
_cell.length_b   1.000
_cell.length_c   1.000
_cell.angle_alpha   90.00
_cell.angle_beta   90.00
_cell.angle_gamma   90.00
#
_symmetry.space_group_name_H-M   'P 1'
#
loop_
_entity.id
_entity.type
_entity.pdbx_description
1 polymer ?
#
loop_
_entity_poly.entity_id
_entity_poly.type
_entity_poly.pdbx_seq_one_letter_code
_entity_poly.pdbx_strand_id
1 'polypeptide(L)'
;RWYRLLFGIGFYFVMVWGVNKSRREKAKEAFEELLQKFNAHSKFALISHVYESSHHAGMEALCISLMNNLLMTEYPDFEQCQNISSLALKYIEFVVGETHILLDSDRLLAGLNFLRFWFLKDPLHVNKTGIWSKTNEIEKCLNILQHGIDISRHEFEEIIKNGLSKADMEKLQAVSKMISGGTSLNSMEDTEKIATIKKAACLLELMSSIVARIREIAYS
;
A
#
# COMPACT_ATOMS: atom_id res chain seq x y z
N ARG A 1 5.19 24.58 -17.17
CA ARG A 1 5.11 23.10 -17.15
C ARG A 1 5.76 22.51 -15.89
N TRP A 2 6.98 22.90 -15.51
CA TRP A 2 7.70 22.42 -14.31
C TRP A 2 7.16 22.88 -12.94
N TYR A 3 6.63 24.10 -12.85
CA TYR A 3 6.07 24.65 -11.60
C TYR A 3 4.88 23.86 -11.04
N ARG A 4 4.14 23.12 -11.89
CA ARG A 4 3.02 22.27 -11.46
C ARG A 4 3.51 20.95 -10.83
N LEU A 5 4.65 20.42 -11.28
CA LEU A 5 5.32 19.26 -10.68
C LEU A 5 5.97 19.62 -9.34
N LEU A 6 6.64 20.78 -9.27
CA LEU A 6 7.19 21.32 -8.02
C LEU A 6 6.10 21.54 -6.95
N PHE A 7 4.90 21.96 -7.35
CA PHE A 7 3.77 22.14 -6.42
C PHE A 7 3.22 20.81 -5.88
N GLY A 8 3.13 19.76 -6.72
CA GLY A 8 2.73 18.43 -6.27
C GLY A 8 3.69 17.86 -5.21
N ILE A 9 4.99 18.09 -5.39
CA ILE A 9 6.03 17.74 -4.40
C ILE A 9 5.87 18.58 -3.12
N GLY A 10 5.52 19.86 -3.23
CA GLY A 10 5.22 20.71 -2.08
C GLY A 10 4.06 20.19 -1.23
N PHE A 11 2.97 19.73 -1.86
CA PHE A 11 1.87 19.08 -1.14
C PHE A 11 2.30 17.76 -0.50
N TYR A 12 3.09 16.93 -1.19
CA TYR A 12 3.65 15.69 -0.64
C TYR A 12 4.38 15.93 0.70
N PHE A 13 5.28 16.92 0.75
CA PHE A 13 6.01 17.23 1.97
C PHE A 13 5.07 17.60 3.12
N VAL A 14 4.03 18.40 2.87
CA VAL A 14 3.07 18.78 3.90
C VAL A 14 2.16 17.60 4.29
N MET A 15 1.73 16.77 3.35
CA MET A 15 0.88 15.60 3.60
C MET A 15 1.58 14.54 4.43
N VAL A 16 2.88 14.33 4.25
CA VAL A 16 3.64 13.31 4.99
C VAL A 16 4.26 13.89 6.27
N TRP A 17 4.95 15.03 6.16
CA TRP A 17 5.79 15.58 7.24
C TRP A 17 5.14 16.76 7.98
N GLY A 18 3.92 17.15 7.62
CA GLY A 18 3.18 18.18 8.32
C GLY A 18 2.95 17.83 9.79
N VAL A 19 3.39 18.69 10.69
CA VAL A 19 3.34 18.45 12.15
C VAL A 19 1.91 18.23 12.67
N ASN A 20 0.93 18.89 12.07
CA ASN A 20 -0.47 18.84 12.50
C ASN A 20 -1.32 17.99 11.54
N LYS A 21 -2.04 17.00 12.08
CA LYS A 21 -2.97 16.14 11.34
C LYS A 21 -3.96 16.93 10.47
N SER A 22 -4.57 17.98 11.02
CA SER A 22 -5.51 18.84 10.27
C SER A 22 -4.84 19.55 9.08
N ARG A 23 -3.55 19.91 9.19
CA ARG A 23 -2.80 20.48 8.05
C ARG A 23 -2.49 19.43 6.99
N ARG A 24 -2.17 18.19 7.39
CA ARG A 24 -1.97 17.07 6.47
C ARG A 24 -3.25 16.75 5.70
N GLU A 25 -4.39 16.73 6.38
CA GLU A 25 -5.71 16.52 5.78
C GLU A 25 -6.08 17.63 4.78
N LYS A 26 -5.92 18.90 5.16
CA LYS A 26 -6.14 20.03 4.24
C LYS A 26 -5.21 20.01 3.03
N ALA A 27 -3.96 19.59 3.22
CA ALA A 27 -3.02 19.44 2.10
C ALA A 27 -3.45 18.31 1.16
N LYS A 28 -3.99 17.21 1.69
CA LYS A 28 -4.58 16.12 0.90
C LYS A 28 -5.79 16.60 0.11
N GLU A 29 -6.74 17.28 0.75
CA GLU A 29 -7.92 17.85 0.08
C GLU A 29 -7.51 18.80 -1.05
N ALA A 30 -6.59 19.73 -0.77
CA ALA A 30 -6.08 20.66 -1.77
C ALA A 30 -5.35 19.95 -2.93
N PHE A 31 -4.65 18.84 -2.66
CA PHE A 31 -4.03 18.02 -3.70
C PHE A 31 -5.08 17.32 -4.57
N GLU A 32 -6.13 16.76 -3.98
CA GLU A 32 -7.25 16.13 -4.69
C GLU A 32 -8.03 17.15 -5.53
N GLU A 33 -8.29 18.35 -5.00
CA GLU A 33 -8.89 19.47 -5.75
C GLU A 33 -8.00 19.94 -6.91
N LEU A 34 -6.68 20.01 -6.68
CA LEU A 34 -5.73 20.35 -7.71
C LEU A 34 -5.76 19.32 -8.85
N LEU A 35 -5.84 18.03 -8.52
CA LEU A 35 -5.97 16.96 -9.52
C LEU A 35 -7.19 17.16 -10.41
N GLN A 36 -8.32 17.66 -9.88
CA GLN A 36 -9.52 17.91 -10.70
C GLN A 36 -9.32 18.96 -11.80
N LYS A 37 -8.28 19.80 -11.72
CA LYS A 37 -7.95 20.80 -12.76
C LYS A 37 -7.19 20.22 -13.94
N PHE A 38 -6.80 18.96 -13.88
CA PHE A 38 -6.05 18.25 -14.93
C PHE A 38 -6.95 17.31 -15.72
N ASN A 39 -6.61 17.07 -16.99
CA ASN A 39 -7.20 15.98 -17.77
C ASN A 39 -6.66 14.61 -17.34
N ALA A 40 -7.29 13.51 -17.78
CA ALA A 40 -6.92 12.15 -17.40
C ALA A 40 -5.42 11.84 -17.58
N HIS A 41 -4.86 12.15 -18.75
CA HIS A 41 -3.43 11.98 -19.04
C HIS A 41 -2.52 12.72 -18.05
N SER A 42 -2.85 13.97 -17.74
CA SER A 42 -2.06 14.78 -16.82
C SER A 42 -2.24 14.34 -15.36
N LYS A 43 -3.44 13.88 -14.96
CA LYS A 43 -3.68 13.26 -13.65
C LYS A 43 -2.84 12.00 -13.51
N PHE A 44 -2.89 11.11 -14.50
CA PHE A 44 -2.10 9.86 -14.53
C PHE A 44 -0.61 10.16 -14.37
N ALA A 45 -0.07 11.06 -15.19
CA ALA A 45 1.35 11.43 -15.13
C ALA A 45 1.75 12.02 -13.77
N LEU A 46 0.93 12.90 -13.19
CA LEU A 46 1.22 13.50 -11.89
C LEU A 46 1.16 12.48 -10.76
N ILE A 47 0.13 11.62 -10.72
CA ILE A 47 -0.01 10.58 -9.70
C ILE A 47 1.15 9.58 -9.79
N SER A 48 1.50 9.13 -11.01
CA SER A 48 2.65 8.24 -11.23
C SER A 48 3.95 8.86 -10.74
N HIS A 49 4.19 10.13 -11.04
CA HIS A 49 5.39 10.81 -10.58
C HIS A 49 5.44 10.94 -9.05
N VAL A 50 4.32 11.30 -8.42
CA VAL A 50 4.25 11.39 -6.96
C VAL A 50 4.46 10.03 -6.31
N TYR A 51 3.89 8.95 -6.86
CA TYR A 51 4.16 7.58 -6.42
C TYR A 51 5.66 7.25 -6.50
N GLU A 52 6.30 7.50 -7.65
CA GLU A 52 7.71 7.16 -7.87
C GLU A 52 8.69 7.98 -7.04
N SER A 53 8.31 9.21 -6.69
CA SER A 53 9.11 10.09 -5.83
C SER A 53 8.83 9.91 -4.33
N SER A 54 7.81 9.12 -3.98
CA SER A 54 7.42 8.86 -2.60
C SER A 54 8.21 7.67 -2.06
N HIS A 55 8.61 7.76 -0.79
CA HIS A 55 9.17 6.64 -0.02
C HIS A 55 8.40 6.45 1.29
N HIS A 56 7.10 6.80 1.27
CA HIS A 56 6.21 6.69 2.41
C HIS A 56 4.99 5.86 2.02
N ALA A 57 4.83 4.69 2.65
CA ALA A 57 3.80 3.71 2.31
C ALA A 57 2.37 4.28 2.28
N GLY A 58 2.02 5.15 3.23
CA GLY A 58 0.70 5.81 3.24
C GLY A 58 0.47 6.77 2.08
N MET A 59 1.53 7.37 1.52
CA MET A 59 1.40 8.24 0.35
C MET A 59 1.34 7.41 -0.94
N GLU A 60 2.13 6.35 -1.02
CA GLU A 60 2.05 5.39 -2.12
C GLU A 60 0.66 4.76 -2.18
N ALA A 61 0.09 4.39 -1.04
CA ALA A 61 -1.28 3.89 -0.91
C ALA A 61 -2.34 4.90 -1.40
N LEU A 62 -2.18 6.18 -1.07
CA LEU A 62 -3.03 7.25 -1.58
C LEU A 62 -2.92 7.35 -3.11
N CYS A 63 -1.69 7.34 -3.64
CA CYS A 63 -1.46 7.37 -5.09
C CYS A 63 -2.08 6.16 -5.80
N ILE A 64 -1.95 4.95 -5.25
CA ILE A 64 -2.59 3.73 -5.80
C ILE A 64 -4.10 3.90 -5.84
N SER A 65 -4.70 4.43 -4.77
CA SER A 65 -6.15 4.67 -4.69
C SER A 65 -6.62 5.70 -5.71
N LEU A 66 -5.92 6.83 -5.83
CA LEU A 66 -6.21 7.87 -6.82
C LEU A 66 -6.04 7.35 -8.26
N MET A 67 -5.00 6.54 -8.50
CA MET A 67 -4.76 5.89 -9.78
C MET A 67 -5.90 4.94 -10.12
N ASN A 68 -6.34 4.11 -9.16
CA ASN A 68 -7.45 3.20 -9.37
C ASN A 68 -8.73 3.96 -9.75
N ASN A 69 -9.08 5.01 -9.02
CA ASN A 69 -10.27 5.82 -9.28
C ASN A 69 -10.22 6.48 -10.66
N LEU A 70 -9.05 6.98 -11.08
CA LEU A 70 -8.85 7.53 -12.41
C LEU A 70 -9.08 6.45 -13.49
N LEU A 71 -8.38 5.33 -13.38
CA LEU A 71 -8.50 4.24 -14.36
C LEU A 71 -9.92 3.66 -14.39
N MET A 72 -10.60 3.56 -13.26
CA MET A 72 -12.00 3.14 -13.18
C MET A 72 -12.95 4.07 -13.94
N THR A 73 -12.72 5.38 -13.84
CA THR A 73 -13.58 6.40 -14.46
C THR A 73 -13.40 6.40 -15.97
N GLU A 74 -12.17 6.17 -16.44
CA GLU A 74 -11.80 6.30 -17.86
C GLU A 74 -11.79 4.94 -18.60
N TYR A 75 -12.02 3.83 -17.90
CA TYR A 75 -12.07 2.48 -18.50
C TYR A 75 -13.32 2.29 -19.38
N PRO A 76 -13.20 1.64 -20.56
CA PRO A 76 -11.99 1.01 -21.12
C PRO A 76 -11.20 1.89 -22.10
N ASP A 77 -11.62 3.14 -22.31
CA ASP A 77 -11.23 3.94 -23.48
C ASP A 77 -9.92 4.71 -23.28
N PHE A 78 -9.38 4.70 -22.06
CA PHE A 78 -8.09 5.29 -21.75
C PHE A 78 -6.94 4.34 -22.07
N GLU A 79 -5.99 4.80 -22.90
CA GLU A 79 -4.84 4.01 -23.35
C GLU A 79 -4.08 3.37 -22.19
N GLN A 80 -3.98 4.08 -21.06
CA GLN A 80 -3.25 3.65 -19.87
C GLN A 80 -3.95 2.50 -19.14
N CYS A 81 -5.19 2.14 -19.48
CA CYS A 81 -5.82 0.90 -19.01
C CYS A 81 -5.05 -0.35 -19.45
N GLN A 82 -4.25 -0.28 -20.53
CA GLN A 82 -3.37 -1.37 -20.95
C GLN A 82 -2.19 -1.59 -19.97
N ASN A 83 -1.84 -0.58 -19.16
CA ASN A 83 -0.76 -0.65 -18.18
C ASN A 83 -1.21 -1.20 -16.82
N ILE A 84 -2.49 -1.54 -16.63
CA ILE A 84 -3.04 -2.00 -15.35
C ILE A 84 -2.31 -3.22 -14.82
N SER A 85 -2.00 -4.20 -15.69
CA SER A 85 -1.26 -5.40 -15.29
C SER A 85 0.15 -5.10 -14.76
N SER A 86 0.88 -4.18 -15.40
CA SER A 86 2.20 -3.72 -14.95
C SER A 86 2.13 -2.91 -13.66
N LEU A 87 1.12 -2.03 -13.53
CA LEU A 87 0.88 -1.27 -12.30
C LEU A 87 0.54 -2.21 -11.13
N ALA A 88 -0.31 -3.21 -11.36
CA ALA A 88 -0.66 -4.19 -10.34
C ALA A 88 0.59 -4.89 -9.79
N LEU A 89 1.46 -5.41 -10.67
CA LEU A 89 2.72 -6.05 -10.26
C LEU A 89 3.60 -5.09 -9.45
N LYS A 90 3.78 -3.85 -9.93
CA LYS A 90 4.56 -2.81 -9.23
C LYS A 90 4.00 -2.50 -7.84
N TYR A 91 2.68 -2.49 -7.68
CA TYR A 91 2.03 -2.13 -6.43
C TYR A 91 2.08 -3.24 -5.37
N ILE A 92 2.13 -4.51 -5.78
CA ILE A 92 2.24 -5.65 -4.86
C ILE A 92 3.67 -6.19 -4.70
N GLU A 93 4.64 -5.62 -5.41
CA GLU A 93 6.03 -6.04 -5.32
C GLU A 93 6.53 -5.90 -3.88
N PHE A 94 7.17 -6.95 -3.39
CA PHE A 94 7.73 -7.04 -2.04
C PHE A 94 8.92 -8.00 -2.06
N VAL A 95 9.97 -7.66 -1.33
CA VAL A 95 11.17 -8.48 -1.18
C VAL A 95 11.34 -8.83 0.29
N VAL A 96 11.29 -10.12 0.60
CA VAL A 96 11.44 -10.62 1.97
C VAL A 96 12.84 -10.27 2.48
N GLY A 97 12.90 -9.63 3.65
CA GLY A 97 14.15 -9.31 4.34
C GLY A 97 14.75 -7.94 4.01
N GLU A 98 14.27 -7.23 2.99
CA GLU A 98 14.70 -5.85 2.72
C GLU A 98 14.03 -4.86 3.68
N THR A 99 12.72 -5.00 3.87
CA THR A 99 11.92 -4.20 4.80
C THR A 99 11.03 -5.12 5.63
N HIS A 100 10.68 -4.68 6.83
CA HIS A 100 9.64 -5.36 7.61
C HIS A 100 8.30 -5.13 6.91
N ILE A 101 7.57 -6.19 6.56
CA ILE A 101 6.32 -6.14 5.75
C ILE A 101 5.32 -5.07 6.22
N LEU A 102 5.20 -4.90 7.54
CA LEU A 102 4.31 -3.91 8.12
C LEU A 102 4.66 -2.47 7.77
N LEU A 103 5.93 -2.14 7.50
CA LEU A 103 6.35 -0.80 7.06
C LEU A 103 5.73 -0.41 5.72
N ASP A 104 5.48 -1.41 4.86
CA ASP A 104 4.86 -1.24 3.55
C ASP A 104 3.37 -1.61 3.55
N SER A 105 2.78 -1.89 4.71
CA SER A 105 1.42 -2.45 4.80
C SER A 105 0.35 -1.59 4.14
N ASP A 106 0.39 -0.26 4.30
CA ASP A 106 -0.55 0.65 3.63
C ASP A 106 -0.46 0.52 2.10
N ARG A 107 0.76 0.53 1.54
CA ARG A 107 1.00 0.38 0.09
C ARG A 107 0.53 -0.99 -0.38
N LEU A 108 0.93 -2.05 0.32
CA LEU A 108 0.60 -3.43 -0.04
C LEU A 108 -0.91 -3.68 0.01
N LEU A 109 -1.61 -3.18 1.05
CA LEU A 109 -3.07 -3.28 1.14
C LEU A 109 -3.75 -2.53 -0.01
N ALA A 110 -3.28 -1.33 -0.37
CA ALA A 110 -3.82 -0.60 -1.51
C ALA A 110 -3.56 -1.35 -2.84
N GLY A 111 -2.35 -1.89 -3.03
CA GLY A 111 -1.97 -2.68 -4.20
C GLY A 111 -2.76 -3.98 -4.35
N LEU A 112 -2.96 -4.71 -3.25
CA LEU A 112 -3.78 -5.92 -3.23
C LEU A 112 -5.25 -5.59 -3.55
N ASN A 113 -5.80 -4.50 -3.02
CA ASN A 113 -7.15 -4.07 -3.36
C ASN A 113 -7.28 -3.60 -4.82
N PHE A 114 -6.26 -2.93 -5.35
CA PHE A 114 -6.17 -2.59 -6.78
C PHE A 114 -6.23 -3.87 -7.63
N LEU A 115 -5.39 -4.86 -7.31
CA LEU A 115 -5.34 -6.14 -8.02
C LEU A 115 -6.69 -6.88 -7.94
N ARG A 116 -7.26 -7.01 -6.75
CA ARG A 116 -8.56 -7.64 -6.52
C ARG A 116 -9.66 -6.98 -7.35
N PHE A 117 -9.69 -5.64 -7.38
CA PHE A 117 -10.68 -4.90 -8.14
C PHE A 117 -10.60 -5.22 -9.63
N TRP A 118 -9.40 -5.18 -10.22
CA TRP A 118 -9.25 -5.38 -11.67
C TRP A 118 -9.51 -6.81 -12.13
N PHE A 119 -9.17 -7.82 -11.31
CA PHE A 119 -9.60 -9.19 -11.55
C PHE A 119 -11.13 -9.34 -11.59
N LEU A 120 -11.87 -8.59 -10.76
CA LEU A 120 -13.33 -8.61 -10.79
C LEU A 120 -13.92 -7.79 -11.94
N LYS A 121 -13.26 -6.68 -12.31
CA LYS A 121 -13.79 -5.69 -13.25
C LYS A 121 -13.60 -6.09 -14.71
N ASP A 122 -12.46 -6.68 -15.06
CA ASP A 122 -12.11 -7.09 -16.41
C ASP A 122 -12.19 -8.61 -16.50
N PRO A 123 -13.19 -9.21 -17.17
CA PRO A 123 -13.35 -10.67 -17.22
C PRO A 123 -12.22 -11.37 -17.99
N LEU A 124 -11.91 -12.62 -17.62
CA LEU A 124 -10.85 -13.44 -18.25
C LEU A 124 -10.96 -13.54 -19.78
N HIS A 125 -12.18 -13.72 -20.31
CA HIS A 125 -12.40 -13.85 -21.74
C HIS A 125 -12.27 -12.52 -22.52
N VAL A 126 -12.26 -11.38 -21.80
CA VAL A 126 -12.06 -10.03 -22.37
C VAL A 126 -10.61 -9.61 -22.22
N ASN A 127 -10.10 -9.64 -20.99
CA ASN A 127 -8.71 -9.32 -20.61
C ASN A 127 -8.17 -8.04 -21.27
N LYS A 128 -8.98 -6.97 -21.29
CA LYS A 128 -8.59 -5.67 -21.88
C LYS A 128 -7.45 -5.00 -21.13
N THR A 129 -7.33 -5.26 -19.84
CA THR A 129 -6.29 -4.70 -18.96
C THR A 129 -4.97 -5.48 -19.03
N GLY A 130 -4.99 -6.66 -19.65
CA GLY A 130 -3.87 -7.61 -19.66
C GLY A 130 -3.62 -8.29 -18.31
N ILE A 131 -4.46 -8.07 -17.29
CA ILE A 131 -4.21 -8.58 -15.94
C ILE A 131 -4.20 -10.11 -15.89
N TRP A 132 -5.06 -10.76 -16.69
CA TRP A 132 -5.11 -12.22 -16.79
C TRP A 132 -3.92 -12.82 -17.54
N SER A 133 -3.25 -12.03 -18.38
CA SER A 133 -2.00 -12.43 -19.04
C SER A 133 -0.81 -12.47 -18.10
N LYS A 134 -0.94 -11.92 -16.87
CA LYS A 134 0.13 -11.82 -15.87
C LYS A 134 -0.12 -12.64 -14.62
N THR A 135 -1.06 -13.59 -14.66
CA THR A 135 -1.44 -14.43 -13.51
C THR A 135 -0.26 -15.22 -12.93
N ASN A 136 0.69 -15.68 -13.76
CA ASN A 136 1.87 -16.39 -13.29
C ASN A 136 2.83 -15.47 -12.52
N GLU A 137 3.08 -14.25 -13.03
CA GLU A 137 3.92 -13.27 -12.33
C GLU A 137 3.25 -12.77 -11.06
N ILE A 138 1.93 -12.53 -11.11
CA ILE A 138 1.13 -12.14 -9.95
C ILE A 138 1.21 -13.21 -8.86
N GLU A 139 1.02 -14.50 -9.20
CA GLU A 139 1.09 -15.59 -8.21
C GLU A 139 2.47 -15.69 -7.57
N LYS A 140 3.55 -15.44 -8.31
CA LYS A 140 4.91 -15.37 -7.74
C LYS A 140 5.00 -14.27 -6.70
N CYS A 141 4.54 -13.06 -7.00
CA CYS A 141 4.51 -11.95 -6.05
C CYS A 141 3.65 -12.28 -4.82
N LEU A 142 2.45 -12.86 -5.01
CA LEU A 142 1.57 -13.27 -3.91
C LEU A 142 2.20 -14.34 -3.02
N ASN A 143 2.98 -15.28 -3.58
CA ASN A 143 3.72 -16.26 -2.80
C ASN A 143 4.82 -15.64 -1.95
N ILE A 144 5.60 -14.71 -2.52
CA ILE A 144 6.63 -13.97 -1.78
C ILE A 144 5.99 -13.18 -0.64
N LEU A 145 4.87 -12.51 -0.92
CA LEU A 145 4.14 -11.75 0.09
C LEU A 145 3.58 -12.65 1.20
N GLN A 146 2.96 -13.78 0.84
CA GLN A 146 2.44 -14.74 1.82
C GLN A 146 3.58 -15.29 2.71
N HIS A 147 4.74 -15.59 2.12
CA HIS A 147 5.91 -16.01 2.89
C HIS A 147 6.37 -14.94 3.89
N GLY A 148 6.42 -13.67 3.47
CA GLY A 148 6.71 -12.55 4.36
C GLY A 148 5.69 -12.39 5.49
N ILE A 149 4.41 -12.58 5.20
CA ILE A 149 3.33 -12.59 6.20
C ILE A 149 3.55 -13.70 7.23
N ASP A 150 3.85 -14.91 6.78
CA ASP A 150 4.01 -16.07 7.66
C ASP A 150 5.25 -15.93 8.56
N ILE A 151 6.35 -15.38 8.04
CA ILE A 151 7.53 -15.03 8.85
C ILE A 151 7.16 -14.04 9.96
N SER A 152 6.55 -12.90 9.60
CA SER A 152 6.20 -11.88 10.60
C SER A 152 5.15 -12.36 11.60
N ARG A 153 4.24 -13.25 11.19
CA ARG A 153 3.29 -13.88 12.11
C ARG A 153 4.03 -14.73 13.15
N HIS A 154 4.95 -15.59 12.68
CA HIS A 154 5.75 -16.42 13.57
C HIS A 154 6.59 -15.59 14.55
N GLU A 155 7.19 -14.49 14.09
CA GLU A 155 7.91 -13.55 14.96
C GLU A 155 7.00 -13.00 16.07
N PHE A 156 5.77 -12.60 15.77
CA PHE A 156 4.84 -12.08 16.79
C PHE A 156 4.34 -13.16 17.76
N GLU A 157 4.11 -14.38 17.29
CA GLU A 157 3.73 -15.51 18.13
C GLU A 157 4.82 -15.83 19.16
N GLU A 158 6.09 -15.85 18.74
CA GLU A 158 7.22 -16.07 19.64
C GLU A 158 7.39 -14.92 20.65
N ILE A 159 7.18 -13.67 20.24
CA ILE A 159 7.22 -12.52 21.14
C ILE A 159 6.11 -12.60 22.21
N ILE A 160 4.89 -13.01 21.82
CA ILE A 160 3.78 -13.17 22.77
C ILE A 160 4.07 -14.30 23.77
N LYS A 161 4.72 -15.38 23.32
CA LYS A 161 5.00 -16.57 24.14
C LYS A 161 6.19 -16.40 25.08
N ASN A 162 7.27 -15.78 24.60
CA ASN A 162 8.56 -15.71 25.31
C ASN A 162 8.84 -14.33 25.92
N GLY A 163 8.00 -13.32 25.63
CA GLY A 163 8.22 -11.93 26.01
C GLY A 163 9.10 -11.17 25.00
N LEU A 164 9.09 -9.84 25.06
CA LEU A 164 9.89 -9.01 24.16
C LEU A 164 11.37 -9.06 24.53
N SER A 165 12.23 -9.50 23.59
CA SER A 165 13.66 -9.26 23.72
C SER A 165 14.02 -7.81 23.37
N LYS A 166 15.26 -7.41 23.68
CA LYS A 166 15.78 -6.08 23.32
C LYS A 166 15.84 -5.88 21.80
N ALA A 167 16.12 -6.93 21.03
CA ALA A 167 16.13 -6.89 19.57
C ALA A 167 14.71 -6.76 18.99
N ASP A 168 13.73 -7.42 19.61
CA ASP A 168 12.31 -7.33 19.20
C ASP A 168 11.76 -5.93 19.45
N MET A 169 12.17 -5.29 20.55
CA MET A 169 11.82 -3.90 20.84
C MET A 169 12.30 -2.94 19.75
N GLU A 170 13.53 -3.09 19.25
CA GLU A 170 14.07 -2.23 18.18
C GLU A 170 13.30 -2.41 16.86
N LYS A 171 13.01 -3.65 16.47
CA LYS A 171 12.19 -3.96 15.28
C LYS A 171 10.77 -3.41 15.42
N LEU A 172 10.11 -3.67 16.55
CA LEU A 172 8.75 -3.24 16.81
C LEU A 172 8.66 -1.71 16.96
N GLN A 173 9.72 -1.01 17.37
CA GLN A 173 9.69 0.45 17.52
C GLN A 173 9.49 1.17 16.19
N ALA A 174 10.01 0.65 15.09
CA ALA A 174 9.73 1.15 13.74
C ALA A 174 8.24 0.93 13.37
N VAL A 175 7.70 -0.24 13.70
CA VAL A 175 6.31 -0.64 13.42
C VAL A 175 5.29 0.12 14.28
N SER A 176 5.58 0.32 15.58
CA SER A 176 4.69 1.00 16.54
C SER A 176 4.49 2.47 16.22
N LYS A 177 5.48 3.14 15.63
CA LYS A 177 5.29 4.51 15.13
C LYS A 177 4.14 4.61 14.12
N MET A 178 3.91 3.55 13.34
CA MET A 178 2.80 3.51 12.38
C MET A 178 1.48 3.06 13.03
N ILE A 179 1.52 2.00 13.82
CA ILE A 179 0.31 1.35 14.36
C ILE A 179 -0.27 2.11 15.57
N SER A 180 0.58 2.80 16.33
CA SER A 180 0.23 3.47 17.58
C SER A 180 0.27 5.00 17.47
N GLY A 181 0.31 5.55 16.26
CA GLY A 181 0.26 7.00 16.04
C GLY A 181 1.49 7.75 16.58
N GLY A 182 2.65 7.09 16.63
CA GLY A 182 3.94 7.73 16.97
C GLY A 182 4.39 7.61 18.42
N THR A 183 3.64 6.96 19.31
CA THR A 183 4.08 6.70 20.69
C THR A 183 5.22 5.67 20.73
N SER A 184 6.26 5.97 21.51
CA SER A 184 7.42 5.08 21.66
C SER A 184 7.02 3.80 22.40
N LEU A 185 7.45 2.64 21.89
CA LEU A 185 7.29 1.35 22.59
C LEU A 185 7.96 1.32 23.97
N ASN A 186 9.03 2.11 24.15
CA ASN A 186 9.79 2.16 25.40
C ASN A 186 9.03 2.88 26.52
N SER A 187 8.01 3.68 26.19
CA SER A 187 7.17 4.38 27.17
C SER A 187 5.86 3.65 27.47
N MET A 188 5.60 2.52 26.82
CA MET A 188 4.35 1.76 26.96
C MET A 188 4.42 0.76 28.11
N GLU A 189 3.30 0.54 28.79
CA GLU A 189 3.12 -0.59 29.69
C GLU A 189 3.04 -1.91 28.89
N ASP A 190 3.35 -3.04 29.53
CA ASP A 190 3.40 -4.34 28.82
C ASP A 190 2.05 -4.75 28.21
N THR A 191 0.94 -4.34 28.82
CA THR A 191 -0.42 -4.50 28.28
C THR A 191 -0.61 -3.75 26.96
N GLU A 192 -0.08 -2.53 26.85
CA GLU A 192 -0.14 -1.69 25.65
C GLU A 192 0.79 -2.22 24.54
N LYS A 193 1.95 -2.77 24.90
CA LYS A 193 2.85 -3.45 23.95
C LYS A 193 2.17 -4.67 23.33
N ILE A 194 1.56 -5.51 24.16
CA ILE A 194 0.79 -6.69 23.68
C ILE A 194 -0.37 -6.24 22.77
N ALA A 195 -1.09 -5.18 23.13
CA ALA A 195 -2.15 -4.63 22.29
C ALA A 195 -1.62 -4.15 20.93
N THR A 196 -0.45 -3.53 20.90
CA THR A 196 0.22 -3.08 19.66
C THR A 196 0.60 -4.27 18.77
N ILE A 197 1.16 -5.33 19.35
CA ILE A 197 1.51 -6.57 18.62
C ILE A 197 0.24 -7.24 18.07
N LYS A 198 -0.85 -7.28 18.83
CA LYS A 198 -2.14 -7.83 18.35
C LYS A 198 -2.69 -7.03 17.16
N LYS A 199 -2.59 -5.69 17.18
CA LYS A 199 -2.98 -4.86 16.03
C LYS A 199 -2.11 -5.16 14.80
N ALA A 200 -0.80 -5.34 15.00
CA ALA A 200 0.13 -5.73 13.95
C ALA A 200 -0.23 -7.10 13.33
N ALA A 201 -0.52 -8.10 14.17
CA ALA A 201 -0.96 -9.42 13.71
C ALA A 201 -2.28 -9.33 12.93
N CYS A 202 -3.24 -8.51 13.36
CA CYS A 202 -4.50 -8.30 12.65
C CYS A 202 -4.29 -7.71 11.24
N LEU A 203 -3.33 -6.81 11.06
CA LEU A 203 -2.96 -6.28 9.73
C LEU A 203 -2.38 -7.38 8.82
N LEU A 204 -1.56 -8.28 9.36
CA LEU A 204 -1.03 -9.44 8.63
C LEU A 204 -2.17 -10.37 8.18
N GLU A 205 -3.13 -10.65 9.06
CA GLU A 205 -4.31 -11.46 8.74
C GLU A 205 -5.19 -10.81 7.66
N LEU A 206 -5.39 -9.49 7.73
CA LEU A 206 -6.11 -8.74 6.71
C LEU A 206 -5.45 -8.87 5.34
N MET A 207 -4.11 -8.70 5.26
CA MET A 207 -3.38 -8.88 4.00
C MET A 207 -3.53 -10.32 3.47
N SER A 208 -3.36 -11.32 4.33
CA SER A 208 -3.47 -12.73 3.94
C SER A 208 -4.88 -13.09 3.45
N SER A 209 -5.92 -12.54 4.10
CA SER A 209 -7.31 -12.68 3.66
C SER A 209 -7.52 -12.13 2.24
N ILE A 210 -6.96 -10.95 1.93
CA ILE A 210 -7.08 -10.37 0.58
C ILE A 210 -6.31 -11.20 -0.44
N VAL A 211 -5.11 -11.68 -0.11
CA VAL A 211 -4.33 -12.59 -0.98
C VAL A 211 -5.13 -13.85 -1.31
N ALA A 212 -5.73 -14.50 -0.30
CA ALA A 212 -6.59 -15.67 -0.49
C ALA A 212 -7.78 -15.35 -1.41
N ARG A 213 -8.42 -14.19 -1.22
CA ARG A 213 -9.54 -13.78 -2.06
C ARG A 213 -9.12 -13.49 -3.52
N ILE A 214 -7.95 -12.91 -3.74
CA ILE A 214 -7.42 -12.71 -5.10
C ILE A 214 -7.22 -14.06 -5.78
N ARG A 215 -6.64 -15.04 -5.07
CA ARG A 215 -6.44 -16.39 -5.60
C ARG A 215 -7.75 -17.07 -5.94
N GLU A 216 -8.75 -16.94 -5.08
CA GLU A 216 -10.09 -17.46 -5.35
C GLU A 216 -10.67 -16.83 -6.63
N ILE A 217 -10.52 -15.53 -6.85
CA ILE A 217 -11.04 -14.89 -8.07
C ILE A 217 -10.25 -15.32 -9.31
N ALA A 218 -8.93 -15.46 -9.20
CA ALA A 218 -8.04 -15.66 -10.34
C ALA A 218 -7.87 -17.13 -10.77
N TYR A 219 -8.06 -18.09 -9.85
CA TYR A 219 -7.71 -19.50 -10.06
C TYR A 219 -8.83 -20.49 -9.71
N SER A 220 -10.05 -20.00 -9.44
CA SER A 220 -11.26 -20.84 -9.34
C SER A 220 -12.01 -20.86 -10.65
#